data_AF-A0A918L5K3-F1
#
_entry.id   AF-A0A918L5K3-F1
#
_cell.length_a   1.000
_cell.length_b   1.000
_cell.length_c   1.000
_cell.angle_alpha   90.00
_cell.angle_beta   90.00
_cell.angle_gamma   90.00
#
_symmetry.space_group_name_H-M   'P 1'
#
loop_
_entity.id
_entity.type
_entity.pdbx_description
1 polymer ?
#
loop_
_entity_poly.entity_id
_entity_poly.type
_entity_poly.pdbx_seq_one_letter_code
_entity_poly.pdbx_strand_id
1 'polypeptide(L)' 'MITLIQGQWRPRRRLGDHVWFRHAKAGELCERVNTLHLVSGTEVVEQVTTYRGEGHAFL' A
#
# COMPACT_ATOMS: atom_id res chain seq x y z
N MET A 1 2.90 16.24 1.75
CA MET A 1 4.34 15.98 1.57
C MET A 1 4.55 14.47 1.40
N ILE A 2 4.62 14.00 0.16
CA ILE A 2 4.85 12.59 -0.16
C ILE A 2 6.36 12.35 -0.10
N THR A 3 6.84 11.69 0.96
CA THR A 3 8.23 11.21 0.99
C THR A 3 8.27 9.82 0.38
N LEU A 4 8.58 9.77 -0.91
CA LEU A 4 9.11 8.57 -1.56
C LEU A 4 10.42 8.22 -0.85
N ILE A 5 10.47 7.07 -0.17
CA ILE A 5 11.74 6.56 0.35
C ILE A 5 12.47 5.89 -0.82
N GLN A 6 13.17 6.69 -1.61
CA GLN A 6 14.28 6.24 -2.43
C GLN A 6 15.35 7.33 -2.33
N GLY A 7 16.35 7.06 -1.48
CA GLY A 7 17.61 7.78 -1.53
C GLY A 7 18.20 7.64 -2.94
N GLN A 8 18.74 8.75 -3.42
CA GLN A 8 19.44 8.90 -4.69
C GLN A 8 18.61 8.59 -5.95
N TRP A 9 18.21 9.69 -6.59
CA TRP A 9 17.76 9.73 -7.96
C TRP A 9 18.72 8.96 -8.89
N ARG A 10 18.20 8.01 -9.70
CA ARG A 10 18.67 7.37 -10.99
C ARG A 10 18.39 5.84 -10.98
N PRO A 11 18.28 5.09 -12.11
CA PRO A 11 18.26 5.42 -13.55
C PRO A 11 16.89 5.11 -14.19
N ARG A 12 16.80 5.08 -15.53
CA ARG A 12 15.58 4.76 -16.31
C ARG A 12 14.95 3.46 -15.81
N ARG A 13 13.77 3.56 -15.15
CA ARG A 13 12.97 2.37 -14.77
C ARG A 13 12.59 1.61 -16.03
N ARG A 14 12.70 0.30 -15.99
CA ARG A 14 12.22 -0.57 -17.07
C ARG A 14 10.74 -0.84 -16.85
N LEU A 15 10.05 -1.16 -17.94
CA LEU A 15 8.70 -1.71 -17.82
C LEU A 15 8.80 -3.00 -16.99
N GLY A 16 7.97 -3.11 -15.96
CA GLY A 16 7.97 -4.24 -15.02
C GLY A 16 8.62 -3.96 -13.66
N ASP A 17 9.31 -2.83 -13.47
CA ASP A 17 9.87 -2.49 -12.16
C ASP A 17 8.76 -2.16 -11.15
N HIS A 18 8.85 -2.72 -9.94
CA HIS A 18 7.90 -2.42 -8.86
C HIS A 18 8.07 -0.98 -8.35
N VAL A 19 6.94 -0.32 -8.13
CA VAL A 19 6.87 1.02 -7.53
C VAL A 19 5.95 0.95 -6.33
N TRP A 20 6.47 1.37 -5.18
CA TRP A 20 5.71 1.46 -3.95
C TRP A 20 5.11 2.85 -3.80
N PHE A 21 3.79 2.89 -3.63
CA PHE A 21 3.06 4.13 -3.34
C PHE A 21 2.80 4.21 -1.84
N ARG A 22 3.06 5.37 -1.25
CA ARG A 22 2.59 5.69 0.09
C ARG A 22 1.24 6.35 -0.02
N HIS A 23 0.21 5.80 0.62
CA HIS A 23 -1.09 6.45 0.67
C HIS A 23 -1.00 7.77 1.46
N ALA A 24 -1.83 8.74 1.10
CA ALA A 24 -1.92 10.00 1.84
C ALA A 24 -2.61 9.80 3.21
N LYS A 25 -3.61 8.92 3.27
CA LYS A 25 -4.40 8.60 4.47
C LYS A 25 -4.78 7.12 4.49
N ALA A 26 -4.59 6.47 5.63
CA ALA A 26 -4.86 5.04 5.77
C ALA A 26 -6.35 4.70 5.58
N GLY A 27 -7.25 5.53 6.13
CA GLY A 27 -8.69 5.29 6.08
C GLY A 27 -9.27 5.21 4.66
N GLU A 28 -8.82 6.08 3.74
CA GLU A 28 -9.33 6.10 2.36
C GLU A 28 -9.04 4.80 1.60
N LEU A 29 -7.92 4.14 1.89
CA LEU A 29 -7.56 2.86 1.29
C LEU A 29 -8.44 1.74 1.86
N CYS A 30 -8.62 1.72 3.18
CA CYS A 30 -9.44 0.72 3.88
C CYS A 30 -10.95 0.77 3.53
N GLU A 31 -11.42 1.85 2.88
CA GLU A 31 -12.77 1.97 2.30
C GLU A 31 -12.87 1.37 0.89
N ARG A 32 -11.75 1.10 0.23
CA ARG A 32 -11.68 0.74 -1.21
C ARG A 32 -11.15 -0.66 -1.48
N VAL A 33 -10.35 -1.22 -0.58
CA VAL A 33 -9.83 -2.60 -0.67
C VAL A 33 -10.41 -3.43 0.46
N ASN A 34 -10.50 -4.76 0.29
CA ASN A 34 -11.08 -5.64 1.32
C ASN A 34 -10.05 -6.12 2.34
N THR A 35 -8.81 -6.31 1.92
CA THR A 35 -7.75 -6.96 2.70
C THR A 35 -6.45 -6.19 2.57
N LEU A 36 -5.68 -6.11 3.66
CA LEU A 36 -4.30 -5.64 3.66
C LEU A 36 -3.35 -6.82 3.93
N HIS A 37 -2.28 -6.89 3.14
CA HIS A 37 -1.19 -7.85 3.37
C HIS A 37 -0.08 -7.16 4.18
N LEU A 38 0.26 -7.73 5.34
CA LEU A 38 1.39 -7.27 6.14
C LEU A 38 2.64 -7.96 5.62
N VAL A 39 3.66 -7.16 5.29
CA VAL A 39 4.91 -7.65 4.70
C VAL A 39 6.07 -7.36 5.64
N SER A 40 6.89 -8.38 5.91
CA SER A 40 8.17 -8.25 6.60
C SER A 40 9.29 -8.73 5.68
N GLY A 41 10.21 -7.84 5.32
CA GLY A 41 11.23 -8.13 4.31
C GLY A 41 10.59 -8.45 2.96
N THR A 42 10.69 -9.70 2.53
CA THR A 42 10.14 -10.22 1.26
C THR A 42 8.95 -11.16 1.46
N GLU A 43 8.48 -11.33 2.70
CA GLU A 43 7.44 -12.31 3.03
C GLU A 43 6.16 -11.61 3.50
N VAL A 44 5.02 -12.13 3.05
CA VAL A 44 3.72 -11.78 3.62
C VAL A 44 3.55 -12.55 4.92
N VAL A 45 3.53 -11.84 6.03
CA VAL A 45 3.46 -12.45 7.37
C VAL A 45 2.02 -12.59 7.84
N GLU A 46 1.10 -11.75 7.36
CA GLU A 46 -0.30 -11.76 7.80
C GLU A 46 -1.22 -11.10 6.75
N GLN A 47 -2.51 -11.41 6.84
CA GLN A 47 -3.57 -10.73 6.11
C GLN A 47 -4.63 -10.25 7.10
N VAL A 48 -5.00 -8.98 7.02
CA VAL A 48 -6.02 -8.37 7.88
C VAL A 48 -7.15 -7.82 7.04
N THR A 49 -8.38 -7.94 7.55
CA THR A 49 -9.56 -7.32 6.96
C THR A 49 -9.54 -5.81 7.16
N THR A 50 -10.10 -5.11 6.20
CA THR A 50 -10.36 -3.66 6.28
C THR A 50 -11.82 -3.41 6.65
N TYR A 51 -12.18 -2.14 6.88
CA TYR A 51 -13.58 -1.72 7.03
C TYR A 51 -14.47 -2.24 5.91
N ARG A 52 -14.05 -2.11 4.65
CA ARG A 52 -14.83 -2.64 3.52
C ARG A 52 -14.91 -4.16 3.53
N GLY A 53 -13.80 -4.83 3.89
CA GLY A 53 -13.75 -6.28 4.08
C GLY A 53 -14.69 -6.78 5.17
N GLU A 54 -14.96 -5.94 6.17
CA GLU A 54 -15.93 -6.17 7.25
C GLU A 54 -17.36 -5.72 6.87
N GLY A 55 -17.57 -5.24 5.65
CA GLY A 55 -18.88 -4.80 5.16
C GLY A 55 -19.26 -3.36 5.54
N HIS A 56 -18.33 -2.58 6.10
CA HIS A 56 -18.55 -1.18 6.44
C HIS A 56 -18.24 -0.25 5.25
N ALA A 57 -19.15 0.70 5.01
CA ALA A 57 -18.96 1.79 4.05
C ALA A 57 -19.27 3.11 4.75
N PHE A 58 -18.22 3.92 4.97
CA PHE A 58 -18.33 5.22 5.62
C PHE A 58 -18.37 6.31 4.54
N LEU A 59 -19.41 7.14 4.55
CA LEU A 59 -19.65 8.27 3.63
C LEU A 59 -19.40 9.60 4.35
#